data_AF-A0A1F9ACF7-F1
#
_entry.id   AF-A0A1F9ACF7-F1
#
_cell.length_a   1.000
_cell.length_b   1.000
_cell.length_c   1.000
_cell.angle_alpha   90.00
_cell.angle_beta   90.00
_cell.angle_gamma   90.00
#
_symmetry.space_group_name_H-M   'P 1'
#
loop_
_entity.id
_entity.type
_entity.pdbx_description
1 polymer ?
#
loop_
_entity_poly.entity_id
_entity_poly.type
_entity_poly.pdbx_seq_one_letter_code
_entity_poly.pdbx_strand_id
1 'polypeptide(L)'
;MISINLTLLVQMGVFLAVLVILNRLLFQPILATFDERTRRVEDAKTQARALEAETAKQVAAYQGQLEEARTEGERLRESMRKMALAENERLVRQTREETGDTLGELRERIAREYREASATLKAEAQELAREVAVQVLGRPVQ
;
A
#
# COMPACT_ATOMS: atom_id res chain seq x y z
N MET A 1 -63.70 66.91 -42.79
CA MET A 1 -62.38 67.39 -43.23
C MET A 1 -61.41 67.15 -42.08
N ILE A 2 -60.45 66.23 -42.25
CA ILE A 2 -59.36 66.05 -41.27
C ILE A 2 -58.39 67.21 -41.52
N SER A 3 -58.65 68.34 -40.87
CA SER A 3 -57.68 69.42 -40.80
C SER A 3 -56.57 68.94 -39.85
N ILE A 4 -55.39 68.69 -40.40
CA ILE A 4 -54.18 68.47 -39.60
C ILE A 4 -53.95 69.77 -38.83
N ASN A 5 -54.40 69.79 -37.59
CA ASN A 5 -54.29 70.94 -36.70
C ASN A 5 -52.97 70.87 -35.94
N LEU A 6 -52.37 72.03 -35.65
CA LEU A 6 -51.14 72.15 -34.85
C LEU A 6 -51.26 71.40 -33.51
N THR A 7 -52.47 71.29 -32.96
CA THR A 7 -52.80 70.50 -31.77
C THR A 7 -52.47 69.02 -31.89
N LEU A 8 -52.63 68.42 -33.08
CA LEU A 8 -52.25 67.02 -33.34
C LEU A 8 -50.74 66.84 -33.27
N LEU A 9 -49.99 67.80 -33.82
CA LEU A 9 -48.53 67.83 -33.78
C LEU A 9 -48.01 68.01 -32.35
N VAL A 10 -48.63 68.91 -31.58
CA VAL A 10 -48.32 69.11 -30.15
C VAL A 10 -48.65 67.85 -29.33
N GLN A 11 -49.82 67.23 -29.56
CA GLN A 11 -50.21 65.99 -28.88
C GLN A 11 -49.27 64.82 -29.22
N MET A 12 -48.80 64.71 -30.47
CA MET A 12 -47.79 63.74 -30.88
C MET A 12 -46.45 63.98 -30.15
N GLY A 13 -46.03 65.24 -30.03
CA GLY A 13 -44.83 65.60 -29.29
C GLY A 13 -44.91 65.22 -27.80
N VAL A 14 -46.04 65.52 -27.16
CA VAL A 14 -46.29 65.12 -25.76
C VAL A 14 -46.32 63.61 -25.60
N PHE A 15 -46.98 62.88 -26.50
CA PHE A 15 -47.02 61.42 -26.48
C PHE A 15 -45.62 60.81 -26.62
N LEU A 16 -44.80 61.30 -27.56
CA LEU A 16 -43.43 60.85 -27.73
C LEU A 16 -42.55 61.20 -26.52
N ALA A 17 -42.72 62.39 -25.95
CA ALA A 17 -41.99 62.78 -24.74
C ALA A 17 -42.32 61.86 -23.56
N VAL A 18 -43.60 61.58 -23.32
CA VAL A 18 -44.05 60.62 -22.28
C VAL A 18 -43.55 59.22 -22.57
N LEU A 19 -43.59 58.76 -23.82
CA LEU A 19 -43.07 57.45 -24.24
C LEU A 19 -41.57 57.32 -23.91
N VAL A 20 -40.77 58.34 -24.21
CA VAL A 20 -39.33 58.35 -23.92
C VAL A 20 -39.08 58.35 -22.41
N ILE A 21 -39.81 59.17 -21.65
CA ILE A 21 -39.72 59.20 -20.18
C ILE A 21 -40.09 57.84 -19.60
N LEU A 22 -41.18 57.24 -20.05
CA LEU A 22 -41.69 55.95 -19.59
C LEU A 22 -40.72 54.81 -19.93
N ASN A 23 -40.14 54.84 -21.13
CA ASN A 23 -39.12 53.89 -21.55
C ASN A 23 -37.88 53.94 -20.65
N ARG A 24 -37.39 55.15 -20.38
CA ARG A 24 -36.19 55.37 -19.56
C ARG A 24 -36.42 55.08 -18.08
N LEU A 25 -37.59 55.43 -17.55
CA LEU A 25 -37.89 55.42 -16.11
C LEU A 25 -38.57 54.13 -15.64
N LEU A 26 -39.34 53.44 -16.48
CA LEU A 26 -40.12 52.26 -16.08
C LEU A 26 -39.72 51.02 -16.86
N PHE A 27 -39.77 51.03 -18.20
CA PHE A 27 -39.53 49.80 -18.97
C PHE A 27 -38.08 49.28 -18.85
N GLN A 28 -37.08 50.14 -19.00
CA GLN A 28 -35.66 49.78 -18.86
C GLN A 28 -35.31 49.20 -17.48
N PRO A 29 -35.61 49.86 -16.33
CA PRO A 29 -35.24 49.32 -15.03
C PRO A 29 -36.00 48.05 -14.66
N ILE A 30 -37.27 47.93 -15.07
CA ILE A 30 -38.05 46.71 -14.83
C ILE A 30 -37.41 45.54 -15.57
N LEU A 31 -37.11 45.70 -16.87
CA LEU A 31 -36.51 44.64 -17.68
C LEU A 31 -35.12 44.26 -17.16
N ALA A 32 -34.30 45.25 -16.81
CA ALA A 32 -32.99 45.01 -16.21
C ALA A 32 -33.06 44.20 -14.91
N THR A 33 -34.07 44.44 -14.07
CA THR A 33 -34.28 43.67 -12.82
C THR A 33 -34.68 42.23 -13.11
N PHE A 34 -35.51 42.00 -14.13
CA PHE A 34 -35.88 40.64 -14.55
C PHE A 34 -34.69 39.87 -15.12
N ASP A 35 -33.90 40.51 -15.98
CA ASP A 35 -32.67 39.93 -16.55
C ASP A 35 -31.66 39.62 -15.45
N GLU A 36 -31.46 40.52 -14.50
CA GLU A 36 -30.55 40.31 -13.38
C GLU A 36 -30.99 39.14 -12.50
N ARG A 37 -32.29 39.01 -12.19
CA ARG A 37 -32.82 37.86 -11.45
C ARG A 37 -32.59 36.55 -12.20
N THR A 38 -32.90 36.53 -13.49
CA THR A 38 -32.72 35.34 -14.34
C THR A 38 -31.26 34.94 -14.40
N ARG A 39 -30.36 35.91 -14.61
CA ARG A 39 -28.92 35.70 -14.63
C ARG A 39 -28.39 35.16 -13.30
N ARG A 40 -28.80 35.74 -12.17
CA ARG A 40 -28.38 35.25 -10.84
C ARG A 40 -28.81 33.81 -10.60
N VAL A 41 -30.00 33.41 -11.04
CA VAL A 41 -30.49 32.03 -10.91
C VAL A 41 -29.68 31.07 -11.80
N GLU A 42 -29.45 31.42 -13.06
CA GLU A 42 -28.67 30.57 -13.97
C GLU A 42 -27.18 30.49 -13.56
N ASP A 43 -26.60 31.58 -13.09
CA ASP A 43 -25.23 31.60 -12.57
C ASP A 43 -25.13 30.72 -11.30
N ALA A 44 -26.07 30.84 -10.36
CA ALA A 44 -26.09 29.99 -9.16
C ALA A 44 -26.26 28.51 -9.51
N LYS A 45 -27.12 28.17 -10.47
CA LYS A 45 -27.32 26.80 -10.95
C LYS A 45 -26.08 26.25 -11.64
N THR A 46 -25.39 27.07 -12.44
CA THR A 46 -24.14 26.69 -13.09
C THR A 46 -23.04 26.44 -12.07
N GLN A 47 -22.91 27.31 -11.07
CA GLN A 47 -21.96 27.15 -9.97
C GLN A 47 -22.24 25.89 -9.14
N ALA A 48 -23.51 25.62 -8.82
CA ALA A 48 -23.89 24.41 -8.10
C ALA A 48 -23.50 23.14 -8.88
N ARG A 49 -23.79 23.09 -10.18
CA ARG A 49 -23.40 21.97 -11.05
C ARG A 49 -21.88 21.80 -11.16
N ALA A 50 -21.14 22.90 -11.26
CA ALA A 50 -19.69 22.86 -11.28
C ALA A 50 -19.11 22.32 -9.96
N LEU A 51 -19.67 22.75 -8.83
CA LEU A 51 -19.28 22.27 -7.50
C LEU A 51 -19.59 20.78 -7.31
N GLU A 52 -20.76 20.32 -7.75
CA GLU A 52 -21.14 18.90 -7.74
C GLU A 52 -20.17 18.07 -8.58
N ALA A 53 -19.84 18.52 -9.79
CA ALA A 53 -18.91 17.84 -10.68
C ALA A 53 -17.49 17.76 -10.09
N GLU A 54 -17.00 18.86 -9.51
CA GLU A 54 -15.70 18.90 -8.85
C GLU A 54 -15.65 18.01 -7.62
N THR A 55 -16.73 18.02 -6.80
CA THR A 55 -16.85 17.14 -5.63
C THR A 55 -16.85 15.67 -6.06
N ALA A 56 -17.62 15.32 -7.09
CA ALA A 56 -17.67 13.95 -7.62
C ALA A 56 -16.28 13.50 -8.12
N LYS A 57 -15.55 14.40 -8.80
CA LYS A 57 -14.18 14.13 -9.26
C LYS A 57 -13.21 13.92 -8.09
N GLN A 58 -13.30 14.74 -7.05
CA GLN A 58 -12.46 14.60 -5.85
C GLN A 58 -12.76 13.31 -5.10
N VAL A 59 -14.03 12.94 -4.97
CA VAL A 59 -14.43 11.66 -4.36
C VAL A 59 -13.90 10.48 -5.17
N ALA A 60 -14.02 10.51 -6.50
CA ALA A 60 -13.48 9.46 -7.36
C ALA A 60 -11.96 9.35 -7.26
N ALA A 61 -11.25 10.48 -7.25
CA ALA A 61 -9.80 10.50 -7.08
C ALA A 61 -9.37 9.95 -5.71
N TYR A 62 -10.06 10.33 -4.64
CA TYR A 62 -9.80 9.82 -3.29
C TYR A 62 -10.06 8.32 -3.17
N GLN A 63 -11.16 7.83 -3.74
CA GLN A 63 -11.45 6.40 -3.80
C GLN A 63 -10.38 5.63 -4.58
N GLY A 64 -9.93 6.17 -5.72
CA GLY A 64 -8.84 5.58 -6.51
C GLY A 64 -7.54 5.49 -5.72
N GLN A 65 -7.13 6.56 -5.03
CA GLN A 65 -5.94 6.56 -4.17
C GLN A 65 -6.06 5.54 -3.02
N LEU A 66 -7.25 5.38 -2.44
CA LEU A 66 -7.48 4.41 -1.38
C LEU A 66 -7.36 2.96 -1.89
N GLU A 67 -7.89 2.66 -3.07
CA GLU A 67 -7.75 1.34 -3.70
C GLU A 67 -6.31 1.04 -4.10
N GLU A 68 -5.59 2.04 -4.63
CA GLU A 68 -4.17 1.93 -4.96
C GLU A 68 -3.34 1.64 -3.71
N ALA A 69 -3.52 2.42 -2.64
CA ALA A 69 -2.82 2.22 -1.37
C ALA A 69 -3.12 0.84 -0.74
N ARG A 70 -4.37 0.36 -0.84
CA ARG A 70 -4.73 -1.00 -0.40
C ARG A 70 -4.01 -2.07 -1.21
N THR A 71 -3.98 -1.92 -2.54
CA THR A 71 -3.33 -2.87 -3.44
C THR A 71 -1.81 -2.90 -3.21
N GLU A 72 -1.20 -1.73 -3.02
CA GLU A 72 0.22 -1.61 -2.69
C GLU A 72 0.53 -2.23 -1.32
N GLY A 73 -0.30 -1.97 -0.31
CA GLY A 73 -0.17 -2.57 1.01
C GLY A 73 -0.27 -4.10 0.99
N GLU A 74 -1.20 -4.66 0.21
CA GLU A 74 -1.32 -6.11 0.03
C GLU A 74 -0.11 -6.71 -0.71
N ARG A 75 0.39 -6.04 -1.76
CA ARG A 75 1.62 -6.45 -2.46
C ARG A 75 2.84 -6.43 -1.53
N LEU A 76 2.97 -5.40 -0.71
CA LEU A 76 4.05 -5.30 0.28
C LEU A 76 3.95 -6.40 1.33
N ARG A 77 2.74 -6.67 1.82
CA ARG A 77 2.51 -7.76 2.77
C ARG A 77 2.85 -9.13 2.17
N GLU A 78 2.46 -9.37 0.92
CA GLU A 78 2.78 -10.61 0.22
C GLU A 78 4.29 -10.75 -0.02
N SER A 79 4.98 -9.68 -0.42
CA SER A 79 6.43 -9.70 -0.62
C SER A 79 7.18 -9.96 0.68
N MET A 80 6.80 -9.30 1.78
CA MET A 80 7.35 -9.55 3.12
C MET A 80 7.13 -11.00 3.55
N ARG A 81 5.93 -11.54 3.32
CA ARG A 81 5.63 -12.94 3.62
C ARG A 81 6.51 -13.91 2.82
N LYS A 82 6.69 -13.67 1.51
CA LYS A 82 7.57 -14.49 0.66
C LYS A 82 9.03 -14.43 1.12
N MET A 83 9.53 -13.24 1.44
CA MET A 83 10.89 -13.06 1.98
C MET A 83 11.06 -13.78 3.31
N ALA A 84 10.10 -13.66 4.23
CA ALA A 84 10.14 -14.34 5.52
C ALA A 84 10.10 -15.87 5.40
N LEU A 85 9.34 -16.41 4.44
CA LEU A 85 9.31 -17.85 4.16
C LEU A 85 10.63 -18.32 3.56
N ALA A 86 11.17 -17.60 2.57
CA ALA A 86 12.45 -17.93 1.96
C ALA A 86 13.60 -17.90 2.98
N GLU A 87 13.62 -16.92 3.87
CA GLU A 87 14.63 -16.80 4.91
C GLU A 87 14.48 -17.90 5.97
N ASN A 88 13.26 -18.23 6.38
CA ASN A 88 13.02 -19.38 7.27
C ASN A 88 13.53 -20.67 6.65
N GLU A 89 13.21 -20.93 5.39
CA GLU A 89 13.70 -22.13 4.70
C GLU A 89 15.22 -22.14 4.60
N ARG A 90 15.85 -20.99 4.31
CA ARG A 90 17.31 -20.85 4.25
C ARG A 90 17.93 -21.18 5.60
N LEU A 91 17.40 -20.61 6.68
CA LEU A 91 17.89 -20.84 8.04
C LEU A 91 17.73 -22.30 8.46
N VAL A 92 16.55 -22.90 8.20
CA VAL A 92 16.30 -24.31 8.52
C VAL A 92 17.23 -25.24 7.73
N ARG A 93 17.48 -24.97 6.45
CA ARG A 93 18.44 -25.76 5.65
C ARG A 93 19.85 -25.63 6.22
N GLN A 94 20.30 -24.40 6.48
CA GLN A 94 21.62 -24.14 7.06
C GLN A 94 21.81 -24.86 8.40
N THR A 95 20.85 -24.74 9.33
CA THR A 95 20.94 -25.44 10.61
C THR A 95 20.94 -26.96 10.46
N ARG A 96 20.19 -27.52 9.50
CA ARG A 96 20.20 -28.97 9.23
C ARG A 96 21.54 -29.44 8.69
N GLU A 97 22.16 -28.68 7.79
CA GLU A 97 23.49 -28.96 7.26
C GLU A 97 24.53 -28.91 8.38
N GLU A 98 24.58 -27.82 9.15
CA GLU A 98 25.50 -27.67 10.28
C GLU A 98 25.33 -28.78 11.33
N THR A 99 24.09 -29.16 11.65
CA THR A 99 23.80 -30.27 12.57
C THR A 99 24.25 -31.62 11.97
N GLY A 100 24.04 -31.82 10.68
CA GLY A 100 24.46 -33.03 9.96
C GLY A 100 25.98 -33.20 9.97
N ASP A 101 26.70 -32.13 9.66
CA ASP A 101 28.17 -32.10 9.68
C ASP A 101 28.70 -32.36 11.09
N THR A 102 28.16 -31.66 12.09
CA THR A 102 28.52 -31.86 13.51
C THR A 102 28.30 -33.31 13.96
N LEU A 103 27.18 -33.92 13.56
CA LEU A 103 26.87 -35.31 13.91
C LEU A 103 27.81 -36.29 13.19
N GLY A 104 28.19 -35.99 11.96
CA GLY A 104 29.19 -36.75 11.20
C GLY A 104 30.56 -36.73 11.88
N GLU A 105 31.06 -35.53 12.20
CA GLU A 105 32.33 -35.34 12.92
C GLU A 105 32.33 -36.07 14.28
N LEU A 106 31.23 -35.96 15.04
CA LEU A 106 31.12 -36.60 16.34
C LEU A 106 31.14 -38.13 16.22
N ARG A 107 30.45 -38.70 15.22
CA ARG A 107 30.47 -40.14 14.94
C ARG A 107 31.87 -40.63 14.57
N GLU A 108 32.59 -39.89 13.75
CA GLU A 108 33.98 -40.23 13.42
C GLU A 108 34.88 -40.17 14.65
N ARG A 109 34.71 -39.16 15.50
CA ARG A 109 35.48 -39.02 16.73
C ARG A 109 35.25 -40.19 17.68
N ILE A 110 33.98 -40.56 17.91
CA ILE A 110 33.60 -41.74 18.70
C ILE A 110 34.21 -43.02 18.12
N ALA A 111 34.17 -43.18 16.79
CA ALA A 111 34.76 -44.36 16.14
C ALA A 111 36.29 -44.42 16.29
N ARG A 112 36.98 -43.27 16.28
CA ARG A 112 38.42 -43.19 16.58
C ARG A 112 38.70 -43.54 18.04
N GLU A 113 38.03 -42.88 18.98
CA GLU A 113 38.17 -43.11 20.42
C GLU A 113 37.91 -44.59 20.79
N TYR A 114 36.88 -45.21 20.20
CA TYR A 114 36.58 -46.64 20.42
C TYR A 114 37.70 -47.56 19.93
N ARG A 115 38.26 -47.30 18.74
CA ARG A 115 39.38 -48.10 18.20
C ARG A 115 40.62 -47.97 19.08
N GLU A 116 40.92 -46.75 19.52
CA GLU A 116 42.07 -46.45 20.37
C GLU A 116 41.92 -47.12 21.75
N ALA A 117 40.77 -46.95 22.41
CA ALA A 117 40.47 -47.62 23.67
C ALA A 117 40.51 -49.15 23.55
N SER A 118 39.97 -49.72 22.48
CA SER A 118 40.01 -51.17 22.25
C SER A 118 41.43 -51.70 22.02
N ALA A 119 42.30 -50.92 21.36
CA ALA A 119 43.70 -51.27 21.18
C ALA A 119 44.46 -51.25 22.51
N THR A 120 44.27 -50.20 23.32
CA THR A 120 44.86 -50.09 24.66
C THR A 120 44.41 -51.24 25.57
N LEU A 121 43.11 -51.54 25.59
CA LEU A 121 42.57 -52.63 26.42
C LEU A 121 43.13 -54.01 26.03
N LYS A 122 43.37 -54.24 24.73
CA LYS A 122 44.03 -55.48 24.26
C LYS A 122 45.49 -55.56 24.69
N ALA A 123 46.22 -54.45 24.64
CA ALA A 123 47.61 -54.40 25.10
C ALA A 123 47.71 -54.65 26.61
N GLU A 124 46.86 -54.00 27.40
CA GLU A 124 46.76 -54.20 28.86
C GLU A 124 46.35 -55.64 29.20
N ALA A 125 45.39 -56.22 28.47
CA ALA A 125 44.99 -57.60 28.67
C ALA A 125 46.13 -58.61 28.38
N GLN A 126 46.98 -58.33 27.38
CA GLN A 126 48.15 -59.16 27.08
C GLN A 126 49.22 -59.04 28.16
N GLU A 127 49.49 -57.83 28.65
CA GLU A 127 50.37 -57.59 29.81
C GLU A 127 49.89 -58.34 31.04
N LEU A 128 48.61 -58.17 31.41
CA LEU A 128 48.01 -58.83 32.57
C LEU A 128 48.01 -60.36 32.44
N ALA A 129 47.72 -60.89 31.24
CA ALA A 129 47.78 -62.32 30.99
C ALA A 129 49.22 -62.87 31.14
N ARG A 130 50.23 -62.10 30.72
CA ARG A 130 51.64 -62.47 30.90
C ARG A 130 52.04 -62.43 32.38
N GLU A 131 51.58 -61.44 33.12
CA GLU A 131 51.83 -61.30 34.55
C GLU A 131 51.22 -62.47 35.35
N VAL A 132 49.97 -62.82 35.05
CA VAL A 132 49.28 -63.99 35.63
C VAL A 132 50.00 -65.29 35.25
N ALA A 133 50.43 -65.45 34.00
CA ALA A 133 51.16 -66.65 33.56
C ALA A 133 52.48 -66.81 34.32
N VAL A 134 53.23 -65.72 34.56
CA VAL A 134 54.45 -65.74 35.38
C VAL A 134 54.15 -66.14 36.82
N GLN A 135 53.06 -65.63 37.40
CA GLN A 135 52.67 -65.91 38.78
C GLN A 135 52.22 -67.37 38.98
N VAL A 136 51.55 -67.96 37.99
CA VAL A 136 51.08 -69.37 38.02
C VAL A 136 52.20 -70.36 37.69
N LEU A 137 53.11 -70.04 36.77
CA LEU A 137 54.19 -70.95 36.33
C LEU A 137 55.47 -70.85 37.19
N GLY A 138 55.58 -69.84 38.06
CA GLY A 138 56.70 -69.68 39.00
C GLY A 138 58.08 -69.43 38.35
N ARG A 139 58.11 -69.15 37.03
CA ARG A 139 59.31 -68.83 36.25
C ARG A 139 58.96 -67.82 35.14
N PRO A 140 59.90 -66.95 34.74
CA PRO A 140 59.63 -65.93 33.72
C PRO A 140 59.36 -66.58 32.36
N VAL A 141 58.23 -66.23 31.75
CA VAL A 141 57.87 -66.64 30.39
C VAL A 141 58.41 -65.57 29.43
N GLN A 142 59.39 -65.94 28.59
CA GLN A 142 59.96 -65.07 27.56
C GLN A 142 58.92 -64.75 26.49
#